data_AF-A0A3A6E9X9-F1
#
_entry.id   AF-A0A3A6E9X9-F1
#
_cell.length_a   1.000
_cell.length_b   1.000
_cell.length_c   1.000
_cell.angle_alpha   90.00
_cell.angle_beta   90.00
_cell.angle_gamma   90.00
#
_symmetry.space_group_name_H-M   'P 1'
#
loop_
_entity.id
_entity.type
_entity.pdbx_description
1 polymer ?
#
loop_
_entity_poly.entity_id
_entity_poly.type
_entity_poly.pdbx_seq_one_letter_code
_entity_poly.pdbx_strand_id
1 'polypeptide(L)'
;MKILDETGAVVENPDLTLGYLTTSTEEVTHPAVEGVEEVNHYETVAEYPNGGRDVRKVIDVPGVPAQAAWTEQVPVQRYIRYTAEELAAQEQAKKDAEEREKLPKTVKALQKENEMLKQCLLEMSEIVYA
;
A
#
# COMPACT_ATOMS: atom_id res chain seq x y z
N MET A 1 -8.58 -5.68 -5.60
CA MET A 1 -7.25 -5.86 -5.00
C MET A 1 -7.35 -7.02 -4.04
N LYS A 2 -6.49 -8.04 -4.16
CA LYS A 2 -6.56 -9.23 -3.30
C LYS A 2 -5.89 -8.92 -1.96
N ILE A 3 -6.50 -9.33 -0.86
CA ILE A 3 -5.89 -9.31 0.47
C ILE A 3 -5.54 -10.75 0.83
N LEU A 4 -4.29 -10.98 1.20
CA LEU A 4 -3.76 -12.27 1.61
C LEU A 4 -3.41 -12.21 3.10
N ASP A 5 -3.58 -13.29 3.84
CA ASP A 5 -3.03 -13.38 5.19
C ASP A 5 -1.52 -13.67 5.17
N GLU A 6 -0.93 -13.81 6.35
CA GLU A 6 0.48 -14.17 6.54
C GLU A 6 0.85 -15.48 5.82
N THR A 7 -0.09 -16.41 5.69
CA THR A 7 0.09 -17.71 5.04
C THR A 7 -0.18 -17.69 3.53
N GLY A 8 -0.71 -16.60 2.99
CA GLY A 8 -1.08 -16.46 1.58
C GLY A 8 -2.53 -16.86 1.26
N ALA A 9 -3.39 -17.08 2.26
CA ALA A 9 -4.80 -17.33 2.05
C ALA A 9 -5.57 -16.03 1.77
N VAL A 10 -6.53 -16.07 0.84
CA VAL A 10 -7.35 -14.89 0.51
C VAL A 10 -8.29 -14.58 1.67
N VAL A 11 -8.23 -13.34 2.16
CA VAL A 11 -9.07 -12.83 3.24
C VAL A 11 -9.97 -11.73 2.68
N GLU A 12 -11.28 -11.88 2.79
CA GLU A 12 -12.22 -10.87 2.26
C GLU A 12 -12.43 -9.70 3.24
N ASN A 13 -12.51 -10.00 4.55
CA ASN A 13 -12.76 -9.02 5.61
C ASN A 13 -11.71 -9.15 6.73
N PRO A 14 -10.52 -8.55 6.58
CA PRO A 14 -9.50 -8.56 7.63
C PRO A 14 -9.92 -7.70 8.82
N ASP A 15 -9.74 -8.21 10.04
CA ASP A 15 -10.02 -7.46 11.25
C ASP A 15 -8.86 -6.51 11.60
N LEU A 16 -9.04 -5.23 11.30
CA LEU A 16 -8.04 -4.18 11.54
C LEU A 16 -7.87 -3.84 13.04
N THR A 17 -8.69 -4.40 13.93
CA THR A 17 -8.47 -4.27 15.38
C THR A 17 -7.38 -5.23 15.87
N LEU A 18 -7.21 -6.36 15.17
CA LEU A 18 -6.26 -7.42 15.51
C LEU A 18 -4.99 -7.39 14.65
N GLY A 19 -4.90 -6.48 13.67
CA GLY A 19 -3.79 -6.41 12.74
C GLY A 19 -3.85 -5.21 11.82
N TYR A 20 -2.95 -5.18 10.84
CA TYR A 20 -2.86 -4.11 9.85
C TYR A 20 -2.61 -4.67 8.44
N LEU A 21 -2.86 -3.83 7.46
CA LEU A 21 -2.66 -4.15 6.04
C LEU A 21 -1.36 -3.52 5.54
N THR A 22 -0.56 -4.32 4.86
CA THR A 22 0.67 -3.91 4.18
C THR A 22 0.53 -4.11 2.68
N THR A 23 0.96 -3.15 1.89
CA THR A 23 0.99 -3.28 0.42
C THR A 23 2.17 -4.17 0.01
N SER A 24 1.93 -5.11 -0.91
CA SER A 24 2.94 -6.03 -1.43
C SER A 24 2.66 -6.35 -2.91
N THR A 25 3.52 -7.15 -3.56
CA THR A 25 3.37 -7.57 -4.95
C THR A 25 3.56 -9.07 -5.06
N GLU A 26 2.70 -9.73 -5.84
CA GLU A 26 2.80 -11.14 -6.18
C GLU A 26 3.32 -11.27 -7.62
N GLU A 27 4.30 -12.15 -7.84
CA GLU A 27 4.88 -12.39 -9.16
C GLU A 27 4.06 -13.46 -9.89
N VAL A 28 3.48 -13.11 -11.03
CA VAL A 28 2.73 -14.03 -11.89
C VAL A 28 3.54 -14.32 -13.15
N THR A 29 3.92 -15.58 -13.36
CA THR A 29 4.69 -16.00 -14.53
C THR A 29 3.77 -16.40 -15.66
N HIS A 30 3.93 -15.74 -16.81
CA HIS A 30 3.25 -16.07 -18.06
C HIS A 30 4.20 -16.91 -18.93
N PRO A 31 3.78 -18.11 -19.41
CA PRO A 31 4.63 -18.97 -20.23
C PRO A 31 4.89 -18.38 -21.61
N ALA A 32 5.91 -18.89 -22.30
CA ALA A 32 6.13 -18.54 -23.69
C ALA A 32 4.99 -19.08 -24.56
N VAL A 33 4.50 -18.25 -25.48
CA VAL A 33 3.48 -18.60 -26.47
C VAL A 33 4.14 -18.67 -27.83
N GLU A 34 4.08 -19.83 -28.48
CA GLU A 34 4.60 -19.99 -29.84
C GLU A 34 3.79 -19.15 -30.84
N GLY A 35 4.52 -18.52 -31.76
CA GLY A 35 3.90 -17.75 -32.83
C GLY A 35 3.27 -18.68 -33.85
N VAL A 36 2.15 -18.24 -34.43
CA VAL A 36 1.49 -18.92 -35.54
C VAL A 36 1.79 -18.13 -36.81
N GLU A 37 2.33 -18.78 -37.83
CA GLU A 37 2.59 -18.13 -39.11
C GLU A 37 1.28 -17.75 -39.84
N GLU A 38 1.33 -16.67 -40.61
CA GLU A 38 0.19 -16.22 -41.40
C GLU A 38 -0.06 -17.17 -42.58
N VAL A 39 -1.24 -17.77 -42.60
CA VAL A 39 -1.70 -18.58 -43.75
C VAL A 39 -2.44 -17.67 -44.71
N ASN A 40 -1.97 -17.64 -45.96
CA ASN A 40 -2.53 -16.80 -47.01
C ASN A 40 -2.50 -17.51 -48.37
N HIS A 41 -3.38 -17.07 -49.26
CA HIS A 41 -3.37 -17.46 -50.66
C HIS A 41 -3.56 -16.24 -51.58
N TYR A 42 -3.20 -16.41 -52.85
CA TYR A 42 -3.36 -15.38 -53.87
C TYR A 42 -4.56 -15.69 -54.74
N GLU A 43 -5.49 -14.74 -54.85
CA GLU A 43 -6.63 -14.80 -55.75
C GLU A 43 -6.39 -13.88 -56.95
N THR A 44 -6.63 -14.39 -58.16
CA THR A 44 -6.59 -13.56 -59.37
C THR A 44 -7.84 -12.69 -59.44
N VAL A 45 -7.62 -11.38 -59.55
CA VAL A 45 -8.69 -10.36 -59.59
C VAL A 45 -9.01 -9.97 -61.02
N ALA A 46 -8.00 -9.85 -61.88
CA ALA A 46 -8.16 -9.53 -63.29
C ALA A 46 -7.07 -10.19 -64.13
N GLU A 47 -7.45 -10.71 -65.30
CA GLU A 47 -6.51 -11.17 -66.33
C GLU A 47 -6.64 -10.29 -67.58
N TYR A 48 -5.50 -9.88 -68.12
CA TYR A 48 -5.44 -9.00 -69.27
C TYR A 48 -5.08 -9.78 -70.55
N PRO A 49 -5.54 -9.35 -71.74
CA PRO A 49 -5.27 -10.03 -73.02
C PRO A 49 -3.78 -10.12 -73.40
N ASN A 50 -2.92 -9.29 -72.78
CA ASN A 50 -1.47 -9.32 -72.94
C ASN A 50 -0.77 -10.36 -72.04
N GLY A 51 -1.54 -11.15 -71.28
CA GLY A 51 -1.02 -12.18 -70.36
C GLY A 51 -0.66 -11.67 -68.96
N GLY A 52 -0.89 -10.38 -68.65
CA GLY A 52 -0.74 -9.84 -67.31
C GLY A 52 -1.88 -10.28 -66.38
N ARG A 53 -1.60 -10.45 -65.09
CA ARG A 53 -2.61 -10.79 -64.08
C ARG A 53 -2.44 -9.93 -62.84
N ASP A 54 -3.53 -9.35 -62.37
CA ASP A 54 -3.58 -8.73 -61.05
C ASP A 54 -3.99 -9.79 -60.03
N VAL A 55 -3.14 -9.97 -59.02
CA VAL A 55 -3.40 -10.87 -57.90
C VAL A 55 -3.58 -10.08 -56.61
N ARG A 56 -4.53 -10.50 -55.78
CA ARG A 56 -4.66 -10.01 -54.42
C ARG A 56 -4.27 -11.10 -53.44
N LYS A 57 -3.55 -10.73 -52.40
CA LYS A 57 -3.25 -11.62 -51.28
C LYS A 57 -4.46 -11.60 -50.34
N VAL A 58 -5.03 -12.77 -50.07
CA VAL A 58 -6.08 -12.97 -49.06
C VAL A 58 -5.47 -13.71 -47.89
N ILE A 59 -5.64 -13.16 -46.70
CA ILE A 59 -5.16 -13.75 -45.45
C ILE A 59 -6.28 -14.64 -44.89
N ASP A 60 -6.03 -15.94 -44.79
CA ASP A 60 -6.99 -16.92 -44.30
C ASP A 60 -6.94 -17.02 -42.76
N VAL A 61 -5.73 -17.03 -42.22
CA VAL A 61 -5.48 -17.02 -40.77
C VAL A 61 -4.43 -15.96 -40.48
N PRO A 62 -4.74 -14.95 -39.65
CA PRO A 62 -3.76 -13.93 -39.29
C PRO A 62 -2.63 -14.57 -38.49
N GLY A 63 -1.39 -14.23 -38.83
CA GLY A 63 -0.24 -14.65 -38.05
C GLY A 63 -0.23 -13.99 -36.68
N VAL A 64 0.11 -14.75 -35.64
CA VAL A 64 0.28 -14.26 -34.27
C VAL A 64 1.77 -14.33 -33.93
N PRO A 65 2.44 -13.22 -33.54
CA PRO A 65 3.85 -13.25 -33.20
C PRO A 65 4.09 -14.08 -31.93
N ALA A 66 5.22 -14.77 -31.88
CA ALA A 66 5.64 -15.49 -30.68
C ALA A 66 5.84 -14.51 -29.51
N GLN A 67 5.43 -14.91 -28.32
CA GLN A 67 5.66 -14.16 -27.08
C GLN A 67 6.58 -14.96 -26.17
N ALA A 68 7.66 -14.32 -25.71
CA ALA A 68 8.55 -14.92 -24.72
C ALA A 68 7.83 -15.03 -23.36
N ALA A 69 8.32 -15.95 -22.52
CA ALA A 69 7.87 -16.01 -21.13
C ALA A 69 8.21 -14.68 -20.42
N TRP A 70 7.26 -14.17 -19.63
CA TRP A 70 7.42 -12.90 -18.93
C TRP A 70 6.77 -12.95 -17.55
N THR A 71 7.22 -12.08 -16.65
CA THR A 71 6.72 -11.99 -15.27
C THR A 71 5.94 -10.70 -15.07
N GLU A 72 4.79 -10.80 -14.41
CA GLU A 72 3.91 -9.69 -14.05
C GLU A 72 3.91 -9.47 -12.55
N GLN A 73 4.19 -8.23 -12.12
CA GLN A 73 4.07 -7.85 -10.70
C GLN A 73 2.65 -7.36 -10.42
N VAL A 74 1.86 -8.16 -9.72
CA VAL A 74 0.47 -7.84 -9.39
C VAL A 74 0.40 -7.25 -7.98
N PRO A 75 -0.16 -6.05 -7.77
CA PRO A 75 -0.28 -5.46 -6.43
C PRO A 75 -1.31 -6.21 -5.57
N VAL A 76 -0.89 -6.60 -4.38
CA VAL A 76 -1.69 -7.30 -3.36
C VAL A 76 -1.57 -6.60 -2.01
N GLN A 77 -2.49 -6.88 -1.10
CA GLN A 77 -2.35 -6.48 0.31
C GLN A 77 -2.09 -7.71 1.16
N ARG A 78 -1.28 -7.57 2.20
CA ARG A 78 -1.04 -8.60 3.21
C ARG A 78 -1.58 -8.15 4.55
N TYR A 79 -2.44 -8.97 5.13
CA TYR A 79 -2.95 -8.79 6.48
C TYR A 79 -1.99 -9.45 7.48
N ILE A 80 -1.44 -8.64 8.36
CA ILE A 80 -0.48 -9.04 9.40
C ILE A 80 -1.13 -8.77 10.75
N ARG A 81 -1.14 -9.77 11.64
CA ARG A 81 -1.70 -9.60 12.98
C ARG A 81 -0.71 -8.90 13.89
N TYR A 82 -1.24 -8.11 14.83
CA TYR A 82 -0.41 -7.48 15.84
C TYR A 82 0.24 -8.53 16.72
N THR A 83 1.53 -8.33 16.95
CA THR A 83 2.26 -9.07 17.97
C THR A 83 1.92 -8.54 19.36
N ALA A 84 2.14 -9.36 20.38
CA ALA A 84 1.96 -8.93 21.78
C ALA A 84 2.84 -7.71 22.13
N GLU A 85 4.02 -7.61 21.53
CA GLU A 85 4.94 -6.48 21.73
C GLU A 85 4.40 -5.18 21.12
N GLU A 86 3.84 -5.24 19.90
CA GLU A 86 3.21 -4.07 19.27
C GLU A 86 1.99 -3.58 20.05
N LEU A 87 1.17 -4.50 20.57
CA LEU A 87 0.04 -4.14 21.43
C LEU A 87 0.50 -3.48 22.74
N ALA A 88 1.54 -4.02 23.39
CA ALA A 88 2.10 -3.43 24.60
C ALA A 88 2.68 -2.03 24.34
N ALA A 89 3.35 -1.83 23.20
CA ALA A 89 3.85 -0.53 22.78
C ALA A 89 2.70 0.46 22.53
N GLN A 90 1.59 0.01 21.93
CA GLN A 90 0.41 0.84 21.71
C GLN A 90 -0.26 1.26 23.02
N GLU A 91 -0.37 0.34 23.99
CA GLU A 91 -0.90 0.68 25.32
C GLU A 91 0.00 1.65 26.07
N GLN A 92 1.33 1.46 26.00
CA GLN A 92 2.27 2.39 26.61
C GLN A 92 2.18 3.77 25.96
N ALA A 93 2.10 3.85 24.64
CA ALA A 93 1.91 5.11 23.93
C ALA A 93 0.60 5.82 24.33
N LYS A 94 -0.48 5.06 24.60
CA LYS A 94 -1.73 5.62 25.13
C LYS A 94 -1.54 6.19 26.55
N LYS A 95 -0.84 5.46 27.44
CA LYS A 95 -0.54 5.93 28.80
C LYS A 95 0.30 7.20 28.77
N ASP A 96 1.37 7.23 27.98
CA ASP A 96 2.25 8.38 27.85
C ASP A 96 1.50 9.59 27.26
N ALA A 97 0.57 9.36 26.32
CA ALA A 97 -0.30 10.41 25.77
C ALA A 97 -1.26 10.97 26.83
N GLU A 98 -1.86 10.11 27.65
CA GLU A 98 -2.76 10.52 28.74
C GLU A 98 -2.01 11.33 29.81
N GLU A 99 -0.80 10.91 30.18
CA GLU A 99 0.06 11.68 31.08
C GLU A 99 0.42 13.04 30.47
N ARG A 100 0.77 13.07 29.18
CA ARG A 100 1.04 14.31 28.46
C ARG A 100 -0.16 15.25 28.41
N GLU A 101 -1.38 14.73 28.33
CA GLU A 101 -2.61 15.54 28.39
C GLU A 101 -2.84 16.13 29.79
N LYS A 102 -2.42 15.42 30.85
CA LYS A 102 -2.53 15.89 32.24
C LYS A 102 -1.43 16.89 32.63
N LEU A 103 -0.26 16.85 31.97
CA LEU A 103 0.88 17.74 32.24
C LEU A 103 0.51 19.24 32.30
N PRO A 104 -0.28 19.81 31.37
CA PRO A 104 -0.65 21.24 31.46
C PRO A 104 -1.43 21.58 32.75
N LYS A 105 -2.27 20.66 33.25
CA LYS A 105 -3.03 20.88 34.48
C LYS A 105 -2.12 20.83 35.70
N THR A 106 -1.20 19.86 35.75
CA THR A 106 -0.23 19.76 36.85
C THR A 106 0.74 20.93 36.85
N VAL A 107 1.21 21.37 35.68
CA VAL A 107 2.05 22.57 35.55
C VAL A 107 1.31 23.82 36.03
N LYS A 108 0.04 24.01 35.65
CA LYS A 108 -0.76 25.14 36.16
C LYS A 108 -0.94 25.11 37.67
N ALA A 109 -1.16 23.93 38.25
CA ALA A 109 -1.28 23.78 39.70
C ALA A 109 0.02 24.17 40.41
N LEU A 110 1.18 23.69 39.92
CA LEU A 110 2.50 24.03 40.45
C LEU A 110 2.85 25.51 40.27
N GLN A 111 2.43 26.14 39.17
CA GLN A 111 2.61 27.58 38.96
C GLN A 111 1.85 28.39 40.02
N LYS A 112 0.60 28.03 40.30
CA LYS A 112 -0.21 28.69 41.32
C LYS A 112 0.38 28.52 42.73
N GLU A 113 0.86 27.33 43.06
CA GLU A 113 1.54 27.08 44.34
C GLU A 113 2.81 27.93 44.49
N ASN A 114 3.61 28.03 43.42
CA ASN A 114 4.78 28.91 43.41
C ASN A 114 4.42 30.40 43.57
N GLU A 115 3.33 30.87 42.96
CA GLU A 115 2.86 32.25 43.16
C GLU A 115 2.50 32.51 44.63
N MET A 116 1.76 31.59 45.26
CA MET A 116 1.42 31.70 46.69
C MET A 116 2.67 31.68 47.59
N LEU A 117 3.64 30.82 47.30
CA LEU A 117 4.89 30.76 48.05
C LEU A 117 5.71 32.05 47.89
N LYS A 118 5.79 32.61 46.68
CA LYS A 118 6.46 33.89 46.43
C LYS A 118 5.79 35.03 47.19
N GLN A 119 4.46 35.07 47.22
CA GLN A 119 3.70 36.06 47.97
C GLN A 119 3.98 35.95 49.48
N CYS A 120 3.96 34.74 50.04
CA CYS A 120 4.28 34.51 51.44
C CYS A 120 5.71 34.94 51.80
N LEU A 121 6.69 34.63 50.95
CA LEU A 121 8.08 35.07 51.14
C LEU A 121 8.23 36.60 51.10
N LEU A 122 7.50 37.27 50.21
CA LEU A 122 7.50 38.73 50.12
C LEU A 122 6.93 39.35 51.41
N GLU A 123 5.77 38.88 51.86
CA GLU A 123 5.13 39.35 53.10
C GLU A 123 6.02 39.12 54.33
N MET A 124 6.70 37.98 54.41
CA MET A 124 7.68 37.73 55.47
C MET A 124 8.86 38.71 55.40
N SER A 125 9.34 39.05 54.21
CA SER A 125 10.44 40.01 54.05
C SER A 125 10.02 41.42 54.47
N GLU A 126 8.79 41.85 54.16
CA GLU A 126 8.26 43.16 54.55
C GLU A 126 8.13 43.29 56.07
N ILE A 127 7.71 42.23 56.77
CA ILE A 127 7.64 42.20 58.24
C ILE A 127 9.01 42.33 58.89
N VAL A 128 10.06 41.79 58.28
CA VAL A 128 11.43 41.80 58.83
C VAL A 128 12.11 43.16 58.64
N TYR A 129 11.70 43.95 57.65
CA TYR A 129 12.28 45.26 57.33
C TYR A 129 11.44 46.47 57.81
N ALA A 130 10.30 46.25 58.46
CA ALA A 130 9.42 47.27 59.07
C ALA A 130 9.71 47.49 60.56
#